data_AF-B5JI08-F1
#
_entry.id   AF-B5JI08-F1
#
_cell.length_a   1.000
_cell.length_b   1.000
_cell.length_c   1.000
_cell.angle_alpha   90.00
_cell.angle_beta   90.00
_cell.angle_gamma   90.00
#
_symmetry.space_group_name_H-M   'P 1'
#
loop_
_entity.id
_entity.type
_entity.pdbx_description
1 polymer ?
#
loop_
_entity_poly.entity_id
_entity_poly.type
_entity_poly.pdbx_seq_one_letter_code
_entity_poly.pdbx_strand_id
1 'polypeptide(L)'
;MPKSPRRKFNADRFLDKFKCFEGVLRRYCDQWREGLDGFPEMLTVETFKEWLRSSAGNRVAYKGMLEGIYRAYDLSTKQGHEILFDALEQCGVQIPGVHSLHVEVLALRVYSEHPEVFEMAYDFLTLSRVDKFTMFRGKDARSLEDLDANTEHFEKALRKAFAVRKGTEKVLVKRFVDGDVQNFIVYHEERVHAVLEMKEHGETIDIQPLIFRPVRQDFIAYFPRFGKIEIESSTKRDTSILRTTFGKVFLDDPEFFDSEESQTLIDLERLKDPMFTFEMESGHQAALTDVRCQFGGKEVHRGNLTRRTYFKLWRSLSFALR
;
A
#
# COMPACT_ATOMS: atom_id res chain seq x y z
N MET A 1 -19.97 -5.01 0.39
CA MET A 1 -19.37 -4.47 1.62
C MET A 1 -19.30 -2.95 1.48
N PRO A 2 -19.76 -2.17 2.46
CA PRO A 2 -19.61 -0.72 2.40
C PRO A 2 -18.12 -0.42 2.54
N LYS A 3 -17.52 0.18 1.50
CA LYS A 3 -16.19 0.78 1.59
C LYS A 3 -16.21 1.73 2.78
N SER A 4 -15.22 1.68 3.68
CA SER A 4 -15.09 2.74 4.68
C SER A 4 -15.06 4.08 3.94
N PRO A 5 -15.79 5.10 4.43
CA PRO A 5 -15.83 6.38 3.72
C PRO A 5 -14.41 6.91 3.67
N ARG A 6 -13.82 6.96 2.48
CA ARG A 6 -12.54 7.64 2.27
C ARG A 6 -12.71 9.05 2.83
N ARG A 7 -11.90 9.42 3.81
CA ARG A 7 -11.93 10.73 4.45
C ARG A 7 -11.88 11.79 3.34
N LYS A 8 -12.97 12.53 3.13
CA LYS A 8 -13.00 13.58 2.10
C LYS A 8 -11.85 14.54 2.39
N PHE A 9 -10.99 14.76 1.41
CA PHE A 9 -9.90 15.72 1.56
C PHE A 9 -10.49 17.11 1.81
N ASN A 10 -10.13 17.71 2.94
CA ASN A 10 -10.46 19.09 3.24
C ASN A 10 -9.16 19.88 3.16
N ALA A 11 -8.93 20.49 2.00
CA ALA A 11 -7.72 21.24 1.70
C ALA A 11 -7.51 22.37 2.70
N ASP A 12 -8.55 23.12 3.05
CA ASP A 12 -8.44 24.25 3.98
C ASP A 12 -7.94 23.80 5.36
N ARG A 13 -8.54 22.75 5.92
CA ARG A 13 -8.14 22.20 7.23
C ARG A 13 -6.73 21.61 7.21
N PHE A 14 -6.34 20.99 6.10
CA PHE A 14 -4.98 20.48 5.93
C PHE A 14 -3.97 21.64 5.88
N LEU A 15 -4.23 22.65 5.05
CA LEU A 15 -3.34 23.80 4.88
C LEU A 15 -3.24 24.67 6.13
N ASP A 16 -4.29 24.76 6.95
CA ASP A 16 -4.24 25.46 8.24
C ASP A 16 -3.16 24.92 9.18
N LYS A 17 -2.73 23.66 9.04
CA LYS A 17 -1.64 23.07 9.82
C LYS A 17 -0.27 23.64 9.48
N PHE A 18 -0.14 24.31 8.35
CA PHE A 18 1.09 24.93 7.90
C PHE A 18 1.22 26.38 8.39
N LYS A 19 0.26 26.91 9.16
CA LYS A 19 0.43 28.20 9.85
C LYS A 19 1.65 28.11 10.76
N CYS A 20 2.57 29.07 10.64
CA CYS A 20 3.91 29.07 11.25
C CYS A 20 4.92 28.04 10.67
N PHE A 21 4.54 27.24 9.68
CA PHE A 21 5.40 26.28 8.97
C PHE A 21 5.38 26.49 7.45
N GLU A 22 5.12 27.71 6.99
CA GLU A 22 4.97 28.06 5.58
C GLU A 22 6.23 27.79 4.77
N GLY A 23 7.40 27.78 5.41
CA GLY A 23 8.67 27.37 4.79
C GLY A 23 8.67 25.94 4.25
N VAL A 24 7.95 25.01 4.91
CA VAL A 24 7.79 23.62 4.44
C VAL A 24 6.91 23.60 3.19
N LEU A 25 5.77 24.28 3.23
CA LEU A 25 4.85 24.38 2.10
C LEU A 25 5.55 25.04 0.89
N ARG A 26 6.33 26.08 1.14
CA ARG A 26 7.10 26.79 0.11
C ARG A 26 8.15 25.90 -0.53
N ARG A 27 8.96 25.22 0.27
CA ARG A 27 9.97 24.28 -0.22
C ARG A 27 9.35 23.19 -1.09
N TYR A 28 8.20 22.65 -0.68
CA TYR A 28 7.47 21.68 -1.49
C TYR A 28 7.01 22.27 -2.83
N CYS A 29 6.29 23.40 -2.81
CA CYS A 29 5.76 24.02 -4.02
C CYS A 29 6.86 24.54 -4.96
N ASP A 30 8.02 24.94 -4.44
CA ASP A 30 9.15 25.41 -5.22
C ASP A 30 9.68 24.36 -6.20
N GLN A 31 9.50 23.07 -5.90
CA GLN A 31 9.82 21.96 -6.82
C GLN A 31 8.98 21.98 -8.11
N TRP A 32 7.84 22.69 -8.10
CA TRP A 32 6.88 22.74 -9.19
C TRP A 32 6.81 24.12 -9.85
N ARG A 33 7.48 25.13 -9.27
CA ARG A 33 7.30 26.56 -9.55
C ARG A 33 7.33 26.91 -11.05
N GLU A 34 8.25 26.32 -11.80
CA GLU A 34 8.40 26.58 -13.24
C GLU A 34 7.15 26.22 -14.07
N GLY A 35 6.32 25.30 -13.57
CA GLY A 35 5.09 24.86 -14.25
C GLY A 35 3.80 25.45 -13.67
N LEU A 36 3.87 26.30 -12.65
CA LEU A 36 2.71 26.87 -11.96
C LEU A 36 2.45 28.32 -12.37
N ASP A 37 1.43 28.54 -13.21
CA ASP A 37 1.03 29.89 -13.63
C ASP A 37 0.48 30.70 -12.47
N GLY A 38 0.85 31.98 -12.43
CA GLY A 38 0.35 32.92 -11.43
C GLY A 38 0.65 32.49 -9.99
N PHE A 39 1.64 31.61 -9.80
CA PHE A 39 2.04 31.14 -8.47
C PHE A 39 2.56 32.32 -7.64
N PRO A 40 2.09 32.51 -6.40
CA PRO A 40 2.40 33.71 -5.64
C PRO A 40 3.89 33.78 -5.27
N GLU A 41 4.50 34.95 -5.44
CA GLU A 41 5.91 35.18 -5.06
C GLU A 41 6.13 35.01 -3.55
N MET A 42 5.19 35.53 -2.76
CA MET A 42 5.11 35.31 -1.31
C MET A 42 4.05 34.24 -1.00
N LEU A 43 4.53 33.07 -0.59
CA LEU A 43 3.66 31.96 -0.23
C LEU A 43 3.35 31.99 1.27
N THR A 44 2.10 32.33 1.58
CA THR A 44 1.48 32.12 2.89
C THR A 44 0.38 31.07 2.75
N VAL A 45 -0.12 30.55 3.88
CA VAL A 45 -1.27 29.62 3.84
C VAL A 45 -2.46 30.24 3.12
N GLU A 46 -2.74 31.52 3.35
CA GLU A 46 -3.92 32.18 2.77
C GLU A 46 -3.72 32.51 1.28
N THR A 47 -2.54 32.99 0.87
CA THR A 47 -2.27 33.22 -0.57
C THR A 47 -2.26 31.92 -1.36
N PHE A 48 -1.81 30.82 -0.76
CA PHE A 48 -1.87 29.50 -1.41
C PHE A 48 -3.30 29.00 -1.56
N LYS A 49 -4.15 29.13 -0.54
CA LYS A 49 -5.58 28.77 -0.61
C LYS A 49 -6.32 29.57 -1.68
N GLU A 50 -6.06 30.88 -1.75
CA GLU A 50 -6.66 31.74 -2.76
C GLU A 50 -6.24 31.32 -4.17
N TRP A 51 -4.95 31.10 -4.39
CA TRP A 51 -4.43 30.61 -5.67
C TRP A 51 -5.00 29.25 -6.07
N LEU A 52 -5.14 28.30 -5.13
CA LEU A 52 -5.76 27.00 -5.41
C LEU A 52 -7.22 27.13 -5.90
N ARG A 53 -7.98 28.09 -5.38
CA ARG A 53 -9.38 28.33 -5.78
C ARG A 53 -9.49 29.01 -7.14
N SER A 54 -8.54 29.88 -7.49
CA SER A 54 -8.55 30.64 -8.75
C SER A 54 -7.85 29.92 -9.90
N SER A 55 -6.98 28.95 -9.62
CA SER A 55 -6.27 28.22 -10.66
C SER A 55 -7.19 27.24 -11.42
N ALA A 56 -7.22 27.37 -12.75
CA ALA A 56 -7.86 26.39 -13.63
C ALA A 56 -6.93 25.17 -13.76
N GLY A 57 -7.04 24.26 -12.79
CA GLY A 57 -6.12 23.16 -12.48
C GLY A 57 -5.89 22.06 -13.52
N ASN A 58 -5.68 22.38 -14.80
CA ASN A 58 -5.53 21.37 -15.85
C ASN A 58 -4.07 21.06 -16.23
N ARG A 59 -3.10 21.86 -15.79
CA ARG A 59 -1.68 21.66 -16.11
C ARG A 59 -1.07 20.47 -15.36
N VAL A 60 -0.09 19.81 -15.99
CA VAL A 60 0.63 18.66 -15.45
C VAL A 60 1.29 19.00 -14.11
N ALA A 61 1.99 20.14 -14.02
CA ALA A 61 2.65 20.56 -12.79
C ALA A 61 1.66 20.82 -11.64
N TYR A 62 0.51 21.45 -11.92
CA TYR A 62 -0.54 21.65 -10.93
C TYR A 62 -1.07 20.32 -10.38
N LYS A 63 -1.34 19.36 -11.28
CA LYS A 63 -1.82 18.02 -10.89
C LYS A 63 -0.79 17.26 -10.07
N GLY A 64 0.49 17.29 -10.47
CA GLY A 64 1.57 16.65 -9.73
C GLY A 64 1.81 17.27 -8.35
N MET A 65 1.79 18.60 -8.26
CA MET A 65 1.87 19.32 -6.98
C MET A 65 0.69 18.96 -6.07
N LEU A 66 -0.54 18.92 -6.59
CA LEU A 66 -1.70 18.51 -5.80
C LEU A 66 -1.60 17.04 -5.37
N GLU A 67 -1.17 16.14 -6.24
CA GLU A 67 -1.02 14.72 -5.93
C GLU A 67 -0.15 14.52 -4.69
N GLY A 68 0.99 15.20 -4.60
CA GLY A 68 1.83 15.13 -3.42
C GLY A 68 1.18 15.64 -2.13
N ILE A 69 0.37 16.70 -2.21
CA ILE A 69 -0.43 17.17 -1.07
C ILE A 69 -1.43 16.10 -0.64
N TYR A 70 -2.11 15.44 -1.59
CA TYR A 70 -3.02 14.33 -1.29
C TYR A 70 -2.29 13.15 -0.65
N ARG A 71 -1.08 12.82 -1.12
CA ARG A 71 -0.27 11.74 -0.55
C ARG A 71 0.18 12.06 0.88
N ALA A 72 0.62 13.29 1.13
CA ALA A 72 0.98 13.75 2.47
C ALA A 72 -0.24 13.71 3.41
N TYR A 73 -1.41 14.12 2.92
CA TYR A 73 -2.66 13.99 3.66
C TYR A 73 -3.02 12.55 4.00
N ASP A 74 -2.77 11.61 3.09
CA ASP A 74 -3.03 10.19 3.31
C ASP A 74 -2.17 9.60 4.45
N LEU A 75 -0.92 10.03 4.56
CA LEU A 75 -0.02 9.70 5.68
C LEU A 75 -0.36 10.46 6.97
N SER A 76 -1.18 11.51 6.90
CA SER A 76 -1.59 12.32 8.06
C SER A 76 -2.72 11.69 8.90
N THR A 77 -2.82 10.36 8.90
CA THR A 77 -3.73 9.59 9.75
C THR A 77 -2.97 9.04 10.96
N LYS A 78 -3.66 8.55 12.01
CA LYS A 78 -2.96 7.93 13.14
C LYS A 78 -2.04 6.77 12.69
N GLN A 79 -2.53 5.93 11.78
CA GLN A 79 -1.75 4.83 11.23
C GLN A 79 -0.62 5.32 10.32
N GLY A 80 -0.89 6.26 9.41
CA GLY A 80 0.13 6.83 8.54
C GLY A 80 1.23 7.54 9.31
N HIS A 81 0.89 8.18 10.43
CA HIS A 81 1.85 8.80 11.36
C HIS A 81 2.81 7.76 11.94
N GLU A 82 2.28 6.65 12.47
CA GLU A 82 3.11 5.56 13.00
C GLU A 82 4.04 5.00 11.91
N ILE A 83 3.52 4.75 10.70
CA ILE A 83 4.31 4.25 9.57
C ILE A 83 5.41 5.22 9.15
N LEU A 84 5.13 6.53 9.13
CA LEU A 84 6.11 7.54 8.77
C LEU A 84 7.26 7.62 9.78
N PHE A 85 6.97 7.46 11.07
CA PHE A 85 7.98 7.39 12.11
C PHE A 85 8.82 6.12 12.01
N ASP A 86 8.19 4.97 11.81
CA ASP A 86 8.88 3.70 11.62
C ASP A 86 9.82 3.78 10.40
N ALA A 87 9.40 4.43 9.30
CA ALA A 87 10.23 4.64 8.12
C ALA A 87 11.42 5.60 8.37
N LEU A 88 11.22 6.68 9.14
CA LEU A 88 12.30 7.58 9.54
C LEU A 88 13.35 6.85 10.38
N GLU A 89 12.91 6.02 11.32
CA GLU A 89 13.79 5.19 12.16
C GLU A 89 14.56 4.18 11.31
N GLN A 90 13.87 3.45 10.43
CA GLN A 90 14.48 2.45 9.54
C GLN A 90 15.54 3.05 8.61
N CYS A 91 15.34 4.28 8.13
CA CYS A 91 16.30 4.98 7.28
C CYS A 91 17.34 5.79 8.06
N GLY A 92 17.27 5.81 9.40
CA GLY A 92 18.18 6.60 10.24
C GLY A 92 18.05 8.12 10.04
N VAL A 93 16.92 8.61 9.52
CA VAL A 93 16.71 10.02 9.21
C VAL A 93 16.20 10.77 10.45
N GLN A 94 16.92 11.81 10.84
CA GLN A 94 16.58 12.66 11.98
C GLN A 94 16.01 13.99 11.51
N ILE A 95 14.76 14.28 11.87
CA ILE A 95 14.12 15.56 11.55
C ILE A 95 14.16 16.47 12.79
N PRO A 96 14.79 17.66 12.71
CA PRO A 96 14.79 18.61 13.80
C PRO A 96 13.37 18.99 14.23
N GLY A 97 13.07 18.80 15.51
CA GLY A 97 11.77 19.10 16.10
C GLY A 97 10.65 18.16 15.64
N VAL A 98 10.95 16.95 15.17
CA VAL A 98 9.96 16.01 14.60
C VAL A 98 8.70 15.83 15.46
N HIS A 99 8.85 15.71 16.78
CA HIS A 99 7.73 15.52 17.71
C HIS A 99 6.89 16.78 17.98
N SER A 100 7.37 17.95 17.56
CA SER A 100 6.66 19.22 17.68
C SER A 100 5.88 19.61 16.42
N LEU A 101 6.10 18.91 15.30
CA LEU A 101 5.41 19.17 14.05
C LEU A 101 4.02 18.54 14.04
N HIS A 102 3.06 19.22 13.41
CA HIS A 102 1.84 18.56 12.98
C HIS A 102 2.18 17.46 11.95
N VAL A 103 1.47 16.32 11.99
CA VAL A 103 1.75 15.20 11.09
C VAL A 103 1.61 15.60 9.62
N GLU A 104 0.69 16.52 9.29
CA GLU A 104 0.54 17.09 7.96
C GLU A 104 1.82 17.80 7.48
N VAL A 105 2.41 18.61 8.36
CA VAL A 105 3.65 19.34 8.11
C VAL A 105 4.82 18.37 8.00
N LEU A 106 4.90 17.40 8.90
CA LEU A 106 5.94 16.37 8.87
C LEU A 106 5.89 15.57 7.57
N ALA A 107 4.72 15.07 7.16
CA ALA A 107 4.56 14.28 5.95
C ALA A 107 5.04 15.03 4.70
N LEU A 108 4.64 16.31 4.55
CA LEU A 108 5.07 17.12 3.40
C LEU A 108 6.56 17.49 3.47
N ARG A 109 7.09 17.70 4.68
CA ARG A 109 8.52 17.93 4.91
C ARG A 109 9.36 16.72 4.51
N VAL A 110 8.99 15.53 4.98
CA VAL A 110 9.65 14.27 4.60
C VAL A 110 9.57 14.09 3.09
N TYR A 111 8.41 14.35 2.48
CA TYR A 111 8.30 14.24 1.02
C TYR A 111 9.26 15.17 0.27
N SER A 112 9.45 16.39 0.78
CA SER A 112 10.28 17.40 0.13
C SER A 112 11.79 17.21 0.37
N GLU A 113 12.18 16.70 1.54
CA GLU A 113 13.57 16.60 2.00
C GLU A 113 14.15 15.19 1.88
N HIS A 114 13.30 14.16 1.99
CA HIS A 114 13.66 12.74 2.05
C HIS A 114 12.63 11.90 1.25
N PRO A 115 12.50 12.13 -0.07
CA PRO A 115 11.46 11.51 -0.89
C PRO A 115 11.49 9.98 -0.82
N GLU A 116 12.67 9.36 -0.69
CA GLU A 116 12.83 7.91 -0.53
C GLU A 116 12.16 7.37 0.74
N VAL A 117 12.26 8.09 1.86
CA VAL A 117 11.59 7.73 3.13
C VAL A 117 10.09 7.90 3.00
N PHE A 118 9.66 8.98 2.34
CA PHE A 118 8.25 9.23 2.09
C PHE A 118 7.63 8.14 1.21
N GLU A 119 8.30 7.76 0.10
CA GLU A 119 7.85 6.68 -0.78
C GLU A 119 7.72 5.37 -0.03
N MET A 120 8.73 5.01 0.78
CA MET A 120 8.69 3.81 1.61
C MET A 120 7.48 3.82 2.56
N ALA A 121 7.30 4.90 3.33
CA ALA A 121 6.16 5.06 4.23
C ALA A 121 4.82 4.98 3.48
N TYR A 122 4.75 5.57 2.29
CA TYR A 122 3.54 5.58 1.47
C TYR A 122 3.22 4.18 0.91
N ASP A 123 4.23 3.41 0.50
CA ASP A 123 4.08 2.02 0.05
C ASP A 123 3.59 1.13 1.21
N PHE A 124 4.14 1.30 2.41
CA PHE A 124 3.64 0.64 3.64
C PHE A 124 2.20 1.02 3.96
N LEU A 125 1.86 2.31 3.92
CA LEU A 125 0.49 2.76 4.14
C LEU A 125 -0.47 2.12 3.13
N THR A 126 -0.06 2.07 1.87
CA THR A 126 -0.83 1.49 0.78
C THR A 126 -1.11 0.00 1.04
N LEU A 127 -0.09 -0.78 1.39
CA LEU A 127 -0.26 -2.19 1.79
C LEU A 127 -1.15 -2.33 3.03
N SER A 128 -0.98 -1.46 4.02
CA SER A 128 -1.72 -1.55 5.29
C SER A 128 -3.23 -1.29 5.15
N ARG A 129 -3.66 -0.68 4.04
CA ARG A 129 -5.06 -0.43 3.68
C ARG A 129 -5.72 -1.60 2.94
N VAL A 130 -4.94 -2.63 2.59
CA VAL A 130 -5.47 -3.85 1.98
C VAL A 130 -6.26 -4.65 3.01
N ASP A 131 -7.44 -5.14 2.60
CA ASP A 131 -8.38 -5.79 3.52
C ASP A 131 -8.45 -7.31 3.37
N LYS A 132 -8.07 -7.86 2.21
CA LYS A 132 -8.26 -9.28 1.90
C LYS A 132 -7.15 -9.85 1.06
N PHE A 133 -6.34 -10.73 1.65
CA PHE A 133 -5.40 -11.54 0.90
C PHE A 133 -5.98 -12.93 0.65
N THR A 134 -5.72 -13.46 -0.55
CA THR A 134 -5.84 -14.89 -0.81
C THR A 134 -4.48 -15.50 -0.48
N MET A 135 -4.49 -16.47 0.42
CA MET A 135 -3.28 -17.15 0.87
C MET A 135 -3.07 -18.43 0.09
N PHE A 136 -1.81 -18.69 -0.27
CA PHE A 136 -1.37 -19.95 -0.85
C PHE A 136 -0.10 -20.45 -0.15
N ARG A 137 -0.12 -21.69 0.31
CA ARG A 137 1.04 -22.40 0.82
C ARG A 137 1.78 -23.04 -0.36
N GLY A 138 3.09 -22.88 -0.40
CA GLY A 138 3.96 -23.50 -1.36
C GLY A 138 4.42 -24.90 -0.94
N LYS A 139 5.19 -25.55 -1.81
CA LYS A 139 5.73 -26.90 -1.57
C LYS A 139 6.64 -26.97 -0.34
N ASP A 140 7.46 -25.96 -0.13
CA ASP A 140 8.47 -25.90 0.93
C ASP A 140 8.88 -24.46 1.28
N ALA A 141 9.59 -24.27 2.40
CA ALA A 141 10.13 -22.98 2.78
C ALA A 141 11.35 -22.63 1.91
N ARG A 142 11.34 -21.44 1.29
CA ARG A 142 12.39 -21.05 0.34
C ARG A 142 12.77 -19.59 0.49
N SER A 143 14.06 -19.31 0.49
CA SER A 143 14.55 -17.94 0.37
C SER A 143 14.53 -17.52 -1.10
N LEU A 144 14.35 -16.21 -1.34
CA LEU A 144 14.45 -15.66 -2.68
C LEU A 144 15.89 -15.21 -2.93
N GLU A 145 16.43 -15.60 -4.07
CA GLU A 145 17.77 -15.20 -4.53
C GLU A 145 17.65 -14.11 -5.60
N ASP A 146 18.72 -13.36 -5.83
CA ASP A 146 18.85 -12.33 -6.87
C ASP A 146 17.62 -11.41 -7.00
N LEU A 147 17.14 -10.90 -5.86
CA LEU A 147 15.86 -10.19 -5.74
C LEU A 147 15.68 -9.05 -6.75
N ASP A 148 16.71 -8.27 -7.03
CA ASP A 148 16.60 -7.13 -7.95
C ASP A 148 16.44 -7.62 -9.40
N ALA A 149 17.32 -8.52 -9.86
CA ALA A 149 17.22 -9.10 -11.21
C ALA A 149 15.91 -9.89 -11.39
N ASN A 150 15.49 -10.65 -10.39
CA ASN A 150 14.24 -11.40 -10.43
C ASN A 150 13.01 -10.50 -10.35
N THR A 151 13.08 -9.33 -9.71
CA THR A 151 11.99 -8.33 -9.75
C THR A 151 11.82 -7.77 -11.17
N GLU A 152 12.91 -7.47 -11.87
CA GLU A 152 12.86 -7.02 -13.27
C GLU A 152 12.31 -8.12 -14.20
N HIS A 153 12.76 -9.37 -14.02
CA HIS A 153 12.23 -10.52 -14.76
C HIS A 153 10.75 -10.75 -14.47
N PHE A 154 10.33 -10.58 -13.21
CA PHE A 154 8.95 -10.73 -12.79
C PHE A 154 8.06 -9.66 -13.44
N GLU A 155 8.48 -8.40 -13.42
CA GLU A 155 7.81 -7.32 -14.12
C GLU A 155 7.65 -7.64 -15.61
N LYS A 156 8.74 -8.03 -16.30
CA LYS A 156 8.71 -8.37 -17.73
C LYS A 156 7.78 -9.55 -18.03
N ALA A 157 7.74 -10.55 -17.17
CA ALA A 157 6.84 -11.69 -17.33
C ALA A 157 5.37 -11.28 -17.15
N LEU A 158 5.08 -10.42 -16.17
CA LEU A 158 3.75 -9.85 -15.98
C LEU A 158 3.31 -8.97 -17.16
N ARG A 159 4.22 -8.18 -17.75
CA ARG A 159 3.91 -7.40 -18.97
C ARG A 159 3.37 -8.29 -20.08
N LYS A 160 4.04 -9.41 -20.35
CA LYS A 160 3.59 -10.40 -21.35
C LYS A 160 2.23 -11.01 -20.99
N ALA A 161 2.05 -11.41 -19.72
CA ALA A 161 0.80 -12.02 -19.27
C ALA A 161 -0.39 -11.04 -19.36
N PHE A 162 -0.19 -9.77 -18.98
CA PHE A 162 -1.21 -8.74 -19.07
C PHE A 162 -1.41 -8.19 -20.48
N ALA A 163 -0.42 -8.26 -21.38
CA ALA A 163 -0.62 -7.95 -22.79
C ALA A 163 -1.71 -8.85 -23.40
N VAL A 164 -1.59 -10.16 -23.20
CA VAL A 164 -2.56 -11.16 -23.69
C VAL A 164 -3.93 -10.93 -23.07
N ARG A 165 -3.98 -10.63 -21.77
CA ARG A 165 -5.24 -10.56 -21.04
C ARG A 165 -5.97 -9.22 -21.14
N LYS A 166 -5.23 -8.12 -21.01
CA LYS A 166 -5.73 -6.75 -20.81
C LYS A 166 -5.40 -5.85 -22.00
N GLY A 167 -4.60 -6.32 -22.96
CA GLY A 167 -4.22 -5.57 -24.16
C GLY A 167 -3.30 -4.40 -23.85
N THR A 168 -2.44 -4.54 -22.84
CA THR A 168 -1.46 -3.53 -22.40
C THR A 168 -0.28 -4.20 -21.71
N GLU A 169 0.92 -3.67 -21.98
CA GLU A 169 2.18 -4.11 -21.37
C GLU A 169 2.64 -3.18 -20.25
N LYS A 170 1.84 -2.19 -19.86
CA LYS A 170 2.21 -1.26 -18.80
C LYS A 170 2.05 -1.91 -17.44
N VAL A 171 3.18 -2.37 -16.91
CA VAL A 171 3.34 -2.92 -15.57
C VAL A 171 4.55 -2.27 -14.92
N LEU A 172 4.39 -1.91 -13.65
CA LEU A 172 5.44 -1.48 -12.74
C LEU A 172 5.35 -2.33 -11.48
N VAL A 173 6.46 -2.94 -11.06
CA VAL A 173 6.56 -3.69 -9.80
C VAL A 173 7.43 -2.91 -8.84
N LYS A 174 6.87 -2.52 -7.69
CA LYS A 174 7.64 -2.02 -6.55
C LYS A 174 7.88 -3.16 -5.55
N ARG A 175 9.08 -3.26 -4.99
CA ARG A 175 9.45 -4.23 -3.95
C ARG A 175 9.89 -3.49 -2.68
N PHE A 176 9.46 -3.97 -1.52
CA PHE A 176 9.97 -3.53 -0.22
C PHE A 176 9.92 -4.66 0.82
N VAL A 177 10.66 -4.51 1.91
CA VAL A 177 10.82 -5.55 2.94
C VAL A 177 10.15 -5.09 4.25
N ASP A 178 9.37 -5.98 4.86
CA ASP A 178 8.80 -5.80 6.20
C ASP A 178 9.23 -6.96 7.11
N GLY A 179 10.28 -6.76 7.91
CA GLY A 179 10.90 -7.83 8.67
C GLY A 179 11.43 -8.94 7.77
N ASP A 180 10.89 -10.15 7.89
CA ASP A 180 11.23 -11.32 7.07
C ASP A 180 10.36 -11.45 5.81
N VAL A 181 9.40 -10.56 5.60
CA VAL A 181 8.41 -10.63 4.51
C VAL A 181 8.87 -9.81 3.31
N GLN A 182 8.86 -10.43 2.13
CA GLN A 182 9.09 -9.74 0.85
C GLN A 182 7.75 -9.26 0.29
N ASN A 183 7.56 -7.95 0.20
CA ASN A 183 6.32 -7.34 -0.28
C ASN A 183 6.51 -6.75 -1.68
N PHE A 184 5.48 -6.89 -2.51
CA PHE A 184 5.43 -6.32 -3.85
C PHE A 184 4.11 -5.60 -4.08
N ILE A 185 4.18 -4.43 -4.69
CA ILE A 185 3.03 -3.70 -5.24
C ILE A 185 3.14 -3.79 -6.76
N VAL A 186 2.14 -4.42 -7.39
CA VAL A 186 2.07 -4.56 -8.83
C VAL A 186 1.07 -3.54 -9.36
N TYR A 187 1.59 -2.51 -10.02
CA TYR A 187 0.80 -1.55 -10.77
C TYR A 187 0.64 -2.07 -12.19
N HIS A 188 -0.59 -2.16 -12.67
CA HIS A 188 -0.84 -2.46 -14.07
C HIS A 188 -2.10 -1.74 -14.57
N GLU A 189 -2.18 -1.48 -15.86
CA GLU A 189 -3.41 -0.95 -16.46
C GLU A 189 -4.52 -2.03 -16.51
N GLU A 190 -5.76 -1.59 -16.34
CA GLU A 190 -6.95 -2.36 -16.68
C GLU A 190 -7.29 -2.25 -18.18
N ARG A 191 -8.31 -2.98 -18.59
CA ARG A 191 -8.90 -2.81 -19.94
C ARG A 191 -9.43 -1.38 -20.09
N VAL A 192 -9.63 -0.96 -21.35
CA VAL A 192 -10.18 0.37 -21.66
C VAL A 192 -11.56 0.51 -21.01
N HIS A 193 -11.75 1.63 -20.31
CA HIS A 193 -13.02 2.07 -19.76
C HIS A 193 -13.44 3.36 -20.44
N ALA A 194 -14.73 3.48 -20.74
CA ALA A 194 -15.36 4.70 -21.22
C ALA A 194 -16.44 5.12 -20.22
N VAL A 195 -16.36 6.35 -19.73
CA VAL A 195 -17.42 6.98 -18.93
C VAL A 195 -17.91 8.21 -19.68
N LEU A 196 -19.21 8.50 -19.59
CA LEU A 196 -19.76 9.72 -20.17
C LEU A 196 -19.38 10.91 -19.29
N GLU A 197 -18.81 11.94 -19.90
CA GLU A 197 -18.47 13.21 -19.27
C GLU A 197 -19.32 14.31 -19.92
N MET A 198 -19.91 15.16 -19.08
CA MET A 198 -20.54 16.40 -19.54
C MET A 198 -19.44 17.46 -19.67
N LYS A 199 -19.33 18.06 -20.85
CA LYS A 199 -18.42 19.17 -21.11
C LYS A 199 -19.20 20.43 -21.44
N GLU A 200 -18.82 21.51 -20.79
CA GLU A 200 -19.34 22.85 -21.07
C GLU A 200 -18.47 23.52 -22.13
N HIS A 201 -19.12 23.98 -23.20
CA HIS A 201 -18.54 24.78 -24.27
C HIS A 201 -19.33 26.08 -24.37
N GLY A 202 -18.99 27.05 -23.51
CA GLY A 202 -19.77 28.28 -23.36
C GLY A 202 -21.14 27.97 -22.78
N GLU A 203 -22.21 28.30 -23.49
CA GLU A 203 -23.60 28.02 -23.07
C GLU A 203 -24.10 26.61 -23.46
N THR A 204 -23.28 25.83 -24.19
CA THR A 204 -23.68 24.48 -24.65
C THR A 204 -23.07 23.40 -23.76
N ILE A 205 -23.88 22.38 -23.43
CA ILE A 205 -23.44 21.17 -22.74
C ILE A 205 -23.43 20.04 -23.76
N ASP A 206 -22.27 19.42 -23.94
CA ASP A 206 -22.09 18.23 -24.77
C ASP A 206 -21.78 17.00 -23.91
N ILE A 207 -22.20 15.82 -24.35
CA ILE A 207 -21.90 14.54 -23.68
C ILE A 207 -20.86 13.81 -24.52
N GLN A 208 -19.63 13.72 -23.99
CA GLN A 208 -18.53 13.03 -24.67
C GLN A 208 -18.03 11.84 -23.87
N PRO A 209 -17.60 10.74 -24.52
CA PRO A 209 -16.94 9.65 -23.81
C PRO A 209 -15.53 10.07 -23.37
N LEU A 210 -15.28 10.05 -22.07
CA LEU A 210 -13.93 10.05 -21.52
C LEU A 210 -13.42 8.61 -21.53
N ILE A 211 -12.50 8.31 -22.45
CA ILE A 211 -11.87 7.01 -22.63
C ILE A 211 -10.53 7.00 -21.90
N PHE A 212 -10.35 6.04 -20.99
CA PHE A 212 -9.12 5.90 -20.22
C PHE A 212 -8.84 4.45 -19.85
N ARG A 213 -7.60 4.16 -19.44
CA ARG A 213 -7.20 2.87 -18.86
C ARG A 213 -6.86 3.12 -17.39
N PRO A 214 -7.73 2.74 -16.45
CA PRO A 214 -7.43 2.88 -15.03
C PRO A 214 -6.17 2.09 -14.67
N VAL A 215 -5.34 2.66 -13.81
CA VAL A 215 -4.27 1.91 -13.15
C VAL A 215 -4.86 1.18 -11.96
N ARG A 216 -4.49 -0.09 -11.80
CA ARG A 216 -4.81 -0.93 -10.68
C ARG A 216 -3.56 -1.26 -9.89
N GLN A 217 -3.75 -1.45 -8.59
CA GLN A 217 -2.75 -1.94 -7.66
C GLN A 217 -3.20 -3.32 -7.19
N ASP A 218 -2.32 -4.31 -7.31
CA ASP A 218 -2.44 -5.62 -6.70
C ASP A 218 -1.22 -5.83 -5.77
N PHE A 219 -1.36 -6.67 -4.75
CA PHE A 219 -0.35 -6.83 -3.71
C PHE A 219 0.08 -8.28 -3.58
N ILE A 220 1.37 -8.48 -3.32
CA ILE A 220 1.95 -9.78 -3.00
C ILE A 220 2.78 -9.65 -1.72
N ALA A 221 2.57 -10.54 -0.75
CA ALA A 221 3.44 -10.71 0.41
C ALA A 221 3.95 -12.16 0.43
N TYR A 222 5.27 -12.33 0.29
CA TYR A 222 5.92 -13.63 0.37
C TYR A 222 6.61 -13.80 1.71
N PHE A 223 6.40 -14.95 2.34
CA PHE A 223 6.91 -15.32 3.64
C PHE A 223 7.89 -16.50 3.45
N PRO A 224 9.21 -16.22 3.28
CA PRO A 224 10.23 -17.23 2.98
C PRO A 224 10.24 -18.39 3.95
N ARG A 225 10.20 -18.08 5.26
CA ARG A 225 10.21 -19.07 6.35
C ARG A 225 9.09 -20.09 6.27
N PHE A 226 7.96 -19.72 5.67
CA PHE A 226 6.77 -20.58 5.59
C PHE A 226 6.51 -21.08 4.16
N GLY A 227 7.32 -20.68 3.18
CA GLY A 227 7.06 -21.01 1.79
C GLY A 227 5.71 -20.50 1.31
N LYS A 228 5.24 -19.36 1.81
CA LYS A 228 3.85 -18.93 1.69
C LYS A 228 3.75 -17.62 0.94
N ILE A 229 2.72 -17.47 0.11
CA ILE A 229 2.40 -16.22 -0.57
C ILE A 229 0.98 -15.77 -0.23
N GLU A 230 0.81 -14.48 -0.01
CA GLU A 230 -0.48 -13.82 0.14
C GLU A 230 -0.65 -12.84 -1.01
N ILE A 231 -1.79 -12.92 -1.71
CA ILE A 231 -2.06 -12.09 -2.90
C ILE A 231 -3.40 -11.37 -2.74
N GLU A 232 -3.40 -10.05 -2.85
CA GLU A 232 -4.62 -9.28 -3.07
C GLU A 232 -4.71 -8.87 -4.53
N SER A 233 -5.81 -9.23 -5.16
CA SER A 233 -6.20 -8.81 -6.50
C SER A 233 -7.71 -8.91 -6.67
N SER A 234 -8.29 -8.15 -7.60
CA SER A 234 -9.76 -8.17 -7.81
C SER A 234 -10.31 -9.47 -8.33
N THR A 235 -9.51 -10.21 -9.11
CA THR A 235 -10.02 -11.35 -9.87
C THR A 235 -9.17 -12.57 -9.62
N LYS A 236 -9.83 -13.73 -9.46
CA LYS A 236 -9.15 -15.03 -9.33
C LYS A 236 -8.15 -15.29 -10.46
N ARG A 237 -8.46 -14.82 -11.68
CA ARG A 237 -7.54 -14.96 -12.80
C ARG A 237 -6.28 -14.11 -12.63
N ASP A 238 -6.39 -12.88 -12.09
CA ASP A 238 -5.21 -12.02 -11.87
C ASP A 238 -4.37 -12.60 -10.72
N THR A 239 -5.04 -13.04 -9.65
CA THR A 239 -4.41 -13.83 -8.59
C THR A 239 -3.62 -15.03 -9.14
N SER A 240 -4.20 -15.80 -10.08
CA SER A 240 -3.51 -16.93 -10.70
C SER A 240 -2.29 -16.50 -11.52
N ILE A 241 -2.42 -15.45 -12.34
CA ILE A 241 -1.28 -14.90 -13.11
C ILE A 241 -0.16 -14.47 -12.17
N LEU A 242 -0.47 -13.71 -11.11
CA LEU A 242 0.51 -13.24 -10.14
C LEU A 242 1.21 -14.42 -9.46
N ARG A 243 0.43 -15.37 -8.93
CA ARG A 243 0.93 -16.57 -8.24
C ARG A 243 1.84 -17.43 -9.11
N THR A 244 1.37 -17.81 -10.29
CA THR A 244 2.11 -18.69 -11.21
C THR A 244 3.35 -18.01 -11.77
N THR A 245 3.25 -16.72 -12.10
CA THR A 245 4.41 -15.94 -12.57
C THR A 245 5.44 -15.77 -11.46
N PHE A 246 4.99 -15.57 -10.22
CA PHE A 246 5.88 -15.44 -9.07
C PHE A 246 6.62 -16.75 -8.82
N GLY A 247 5.91 -17.87 -8.74
CA GLY A 247 6.52 -19.20 -8.58
C GLY A 247 7.54 -19.50 -9.68
N LYS A 248 7.19 -19.21 -10.93
CA LYS A 248 8.10 -19.40 -12.06
C LYS A 248 9.36 -18.54 -11.95
N VAL A 249 9.25 -17.25 -11.64
CA VAL A 249 10.39 -16.33 -11.71
C VAL A 249 11.27 -16.43 -10.48
N PHE A 250 10.68 -16.47 -9.29
CA PHE A 250 11.43 -16.42 -8.04
C PHE A 250 11.80 -17.81 -7.50
N LEU A 251 11.10 -18.87 -7.90
CA LEU A 251 11.24 -20.21 -7.34
C LEU A 251 11.49 -21.28 -8.41
N ASP A 252 11.65 -20.87 -9.68
CA ASP A 252 11.80 -21.73 -10.85
C ASP A 252 10.72 -22.83 -10.98
N ASP A 253 9.52 -22.54 -10.45
CA ASP A 253 8.42 -23.51 -10.40
C ASP A 253 7.05 -22.80 -10.50
N PRO A 254 6.39 -22.81 -11.68
CA PRO A 254 5.09 -22.17 -11.87
C PRO A 254 3.97 -22.77 -11.00
N GLU A 255 4.14 -24.02 -10.56
CA GLU A 255 3.17 -24.78 -9.76
C GLU A 255 3.57 -24.83 -8.28
N PHE A 256 4.56 -24.02 -7.86
CA PHE A 256 5.06 -24.03 -6.49
C PHE A 256 3.94 -23.83 -5.45
N PHE A 257 2.95 -23.00 -5.80
CA PHE A 257 1.80 -22.69 -4.95
C PHE A 257 0.50 -23.36 -5.44
N ASP A 258 0.59 -24.43 -6.25
CA ASP A 258 -0.53 -25.10 -6.90
C ASP A 258 -0.71 -26.56 -6.46
N SER A 259 -0.46 -26.85 -5.18
CA SER A 259 -0.79 -28.15 -4.59
C SER A 259 -2.24 -28.20 -4.10
N GLU A 260 -2.80 -29.41 -3.95
CA GLU A 260 -4.12 -29.59 -3.33
C GLU A 260 -4.17 -29.01 -1.89
N GLU A 261 -3.02 -29.03 -1.20
CA GLU A 261 -2.83 -28.47 0.14
C GLU A 261 -2.53 -26.97 0.16
N SER A 262 -2.35 -26.33 -1.00
CA SER A 262 -1.96 -24.92 -1.09
C SER A 262 -2.99 -23.96 -0.47
N GLN A 263 -4.25 -24.38 -0.38
CA GLN A 263 -5.32 -23.59 0.25
C GLN A 263 -5.61 -24.00 1.71
N THR A 264 -4.88 -24.97 2.24
CA THR A 264 -5.01 -25.39 3.65
C THR A 264 -4.41 -24.33 4.56
N LEU A 265 -5.28 -23.50 5.15
CA LEU A 265 -4.88 -22.35 5.98
C LEU A 265 -4.33 -22.74 7.36
N ILE A 266 -4.83 -23.84 7.93
CA ILE A 266 -4.47 -24.35 9.24
C ILE A 266 -4.44 -25.87 9.16
N ASP A 267 -3.30 -26.47 9.53
CA ASP A 267 -3.15 -27.91 9.67
C ASP A 267 -3.07 -28.26 11.16
N LEU A 268 -4.21 -28.67 11.74
CA LEU A 268 -4.30 -29.03 13.14
C LEU A 268 -3.77 -30.45 13.42
N GLU A 269 -3.38 -31.23 12.41
CA GLU A 269 -2.80 -32.56 12.62
C GLU A 269 -1.48 -32.47 13.40
N ARG A 270 -0.74 -31.36 13.27
CA ARG A 270 0.50 -31.14 14.04
C ARG A 270 0.29 -31.06 15.55
N LEU A 271 -0.90 -30.68 16.01
CA LEU A 271 -1.22 -30.74 17.45
C LEU A 271 -1.35 -32.16 17.97
N LYS A 272 -1.41 -33.15 17.07
CA LYS A 272 -1.42 -34.57 17.44
C LYS A 272 -0.01 -35.16 17.53
N ASP A 273 1.03 -34.43 17.11
CA ASP A 273 2.42 -34.88 17.25
C ASP A 273 2.80 -34.88 18.74
N PRO A 274 3.17 -36.04 19.33
CA PRO A 274 3.58 -36.13 20.73
C PRO A 274 4.83 -35.29 21.06
N MET A 275 5.61 -34.90 20.05
CA MET A 275 6.82 -34.08 20.18
C MET A 275 6.56 -32.58 19.94
N PHE A 276 5.32 -32.19 19.66
CA PHE A 276 4.97 -30.78 19.49
C PHE A 276 5.22 -30.01 20.79
N THR A 277 6.07 -28.98 20.73
CA THR A 277 6.40 -28.13 21.87
C THR A 277 6.42 -26.66 21.46
N PHE A 278 6.07 -25.77 22.39
CA PHE A 278 6.20 -24.33 22.21
C PHE A 278 7.59 -23.92 22.68
N GLU A 279 8.32 -23.11 21.91
CA GLU A 279 9.50 -22.42 22.45
C GLU A 279 9.04 -21.43 23.51
N MET A 280 9.38 -21.71 24.78
CA MET A 280 8.94 -20.94 25.93
C MET A 280 10.13 -20.42 26.74
N GLU A 281 10.04 -19.16 27.19
CA GLU A 281 10.97 -18.64 28.20
C GLU A 281 10.78 -19.36 29.54
N SER A 282 11.84 -19.49 30.33
CA SER A 282 11.81 -20.26 31.57
C SER A 282 10.77 -19.68 32.56
N GLY A 283 9.87 -20.52 33.06
CA GLY A 283 8.83 -20.13 34.01
C GLY A 283 7.47 -19.79 33.38
N HIS A 284 7.35 -19.87 32.05
CA HIS A 284 6.09 -19.63 31.35
C HIS A 284 5.40 -20.95 30.99
N GLN A 285 4.06 -20.96 30.96
CA GLN A 285 3.24 -22.07 30.48
C GLN A 285 2.31 -21.59 29.37
N ALA A 286 2.19 -22.39 28.31
CA ALA A 286 1.25 -22.19 27.22
C ALA A 286 0.30 -23.38 27.16
N ALA A 287 -0.99 -23.09 27.04
CA ALA A 287 -2.02 -24.08 26.80
C ALA A 287 -2.93 -23.57 25.68
N LEU A 288 -3.28 -24.45 24.75
CA LEU A 288 -4.33 -24.16 23.79
C LEU A 288 -5.69 -24.31 24.49
N THR A 289 -6.25 -23.19 24.95
CA THR A 289 -7.48 -23.22 25.75
C THR A 289 -8.76 -23.14 24.92
N ASP A 290 -8.72 -22.51 23.74
CA ASP A 290 -9.89 -22.33 22.87
C ASP A 290 -9.42 -22.12 21.42
N VAL A 291 -10.08 -22.77 20.45
CA VAL A 291 -9.88 -22.55 19.00
C VAL A 291 -11.23 -22.13 18.41
N ARG A 292 -11.40 -20.84 18.13
CA ARG A 292 -12.59 -20.33 17.44
C ARG A 292 -12.28 -20.03 15.98
N CYS A 293 -12.80 -20.88 15.12
CA CYS A 293 -12.77 -20.66 13.68
C CYS A 293 -14.08 -20.02 13.24
N GLN A 294 -14.07 -18.72 12.93
CA GLN A 294 -15.23 -18.01 12.39
C GLN A 294 -15.06 -17.84 10.88
N PHE A 295 -15.82 -18.61 10.10
CA PHE A 295 -15.89 -18.46 8.65
C PHE A 295 -17.16 -17.71 8.26
N GLY A 296 -17.01 -16.44 7.88
CA GLY A 296 -18.04 -15.65 7.19
C GLY A 296 -19.42 -15.56 7.85
N GLY A 297 -19.61 -14.60 8.76
CA GLY A 297 -20.94 -14.22 9.24
C GLY A 297 -20.89 -13.49 10.58
N LYS A 298 -21.43 -12.26 10.61
CA LYS A 298 -21.42 -11.29 11.71
C LYS A 298 -21.47 -11.90 13.12
N GLU A 299 -20.68 -11.35 14.04
CA GLU A 299 -21.25 -10.98 15.32
C GLU A 299 -20.80 -9.61 15.81
N VAL A 300 -21.78 -8.92 16.39
CA VAL A 300 -21.79 -7.58 16.90
C VAL A 300 -21.20 -7.64 18.30
N HIS A 301 -19.98 -7.12 18.52
CA HIS A 301 -19.66 -6.44 19.77
C HIS A 301 -18.55 -5.40 19.56
N ARG A 302 -18.90 -4.16 19.92
CA ARG A 302 -18.01 -2.99 19.94
C ARG A 302 -16.94 -3.18 21.02
N GLY A 303 -15.69 -3.30 20.58
CA GLY A 303 -14.50 -3.00 21.35
C GLY A 303 -13.44 -2.52 20.37
N ASN A 304 -13.09 -1.24 20.42
CA ASN A 304 -12.09 -0.65 19.51
C ASN A 304 -10.70 -1.22 19.85
N LEU A 305 -10.31 -2.28 19.16
CA LEU A 305 -8.95 -2.79 19.11
C LEU A 305 -8.39 -2.54 17.71
N THR A 306 -7.29 -1.80 17.64
CA THR A 306 -6.65 -1.39 16.38
C THR A 306 -5.75 -2.50 15.83
N ARG A 307 -5.57 -2.57 14.49
CA ARG A 307 -4.89 -3.63 13.73
C ARG A 307 -3.49 -4.04 14.25
N ARG A 308 -2.80 -3.20 15.02
CA ARG A 308 -1.51 -3.51 15.66
C ARG A 308 -1.62 -4.66 16.68
N THR A 309 -2.78 -4.83 17.29
CA THR A 309 -3.07 -5.96 18.19
C THR A 309 -3.22 -7.28 17.42
N TYR A 310 -3.74 -7.25 16.19
CA TYR A 310 -3.87 -8.46 15.36
C TYR A 310 -2.52 -8.93 14.81
N PHE A 311 -1.66 -8.06 14.30
CA PHE A 311 -0.37 -8.52 13.72
C PHE A 311 0.61 -9.05 14.77
N LYS A 312 0.61 -8.50 16.00
CA LYS A 312 1.42 -9.04 17.10
C LYS A 312 0.82 -10.30 17.74
N LEU A 313 -0.49 -10.35 18.03
CA LEU A 313 -1.11 -11.58 18.57
C LEU A 313 -1.17 -12.72 17.56
N TRP A 314 -1.40 -12.45 16.28
CA TRP A 314 -1.45 -13.50 15.26
C TRP A 314 -0.05 -14.02 14.93
N ARG A 315 1.01 -13.20 15.04
CA ARG A 315 2.41 -13.68 15.02
C ARG A 315 2.69 -14.63 16.18
N SER A 316 2.19 -14.36 17.38
CA SER A 316 2.37 -15.23 18.56
C SER A 316 1.51 -16.50 18.53
N LEU A 317 0.24 -16.44 18.12
CA LEU A 317 -0.62 -17.65 18.03
C LEU A 317 -0.30 -18.53 16.81
N SER A 318 0.13 -17.94 15.70
CA SER A 318 0.64 -18.71 14.56
C SER A 318 1.95 -19.42 14.86
N PHE A 319 2.75 -18.93 15.81
CA PHE A 319 3.97 -19.58 16.27
C PHE A 319 3.70 -20.87 17.07
N ALA A 320 2.46 -20.99 17.53
CA ALA A 320 2.02 -21.84 18.62
C ALA A 320 1.08 -22.98 18.14
N LEU A 321 0.57 -22.88 16.92
CA LEU A 321 -0.38 -23.83 16.33
C LEU A 321 0.11 -24.32 14.95
N ARG A 322 1.43 -24.29 14.74
CA ARG A 322 2.06 -24.53 13.44
C ARG A 322 2.92 -25.76 13.38
#